data_AF-A0A291Q359-F1
#
_entry.id   AF-A0A291Q359-F1
#
_cell.length_a   1.000
_cell.length_b   1.000
_cell.length_c   1.000
_cell.angle_alpha   90.00
_cell.angle_beta   90.00
_cell.angle_gamma   90.00
#
_symmetry.space_group_name_H-M   'P 1'
#
loop_
_entity.id
_entity.type
_entity.pdbx_description
1 polymer ?
#
loop_
_entity_poly.entity_id
_entity_poly.type
_entity_poly.pdbx_seq_one_letter_code
_entity_poly.pdbx_strand_id
1 'polypeptide(L)'
;MTGRIGSIDRRWFERVAAARLPGAEQVLPPLSAAANHGRLWFGAAAALAVTGGPAARRAARRGVGALALASLTTNAVAKYAVRRRRPVLDAVPAIRRLARAPWTSSFPSGHAASAAAFATGVALEAPRYGAVLAPVAAAVAFSRVYVGVHYPGDVLAGCALGAAAAAVTCYWWPPRPSPARIRRTRVTAPALDDGEGLVVVVNSGSGKGVPGRLPAREHLELLLPRAEILEHGPGDDLGDVLDKAVARAADAAGVLGVCGGDGTVNAAALRASAAGLPLAVFPGGTLNHFALDAGTPTFEDTAYAVRRGEAVRVDLARVRDGDGADVTGFVNTFSIGLYPELVRKREKLEGRIGKWPAAAVSFVEVLRTAEPLRIRLDGHDRVLWLLFAGNGQYLPDGLAPTHRPRLDDGLLDVRTVDAQAPLARTRVALSALGGALRRSHVFRAERVEQLRLSGLDQVAALAYDGETAPAPDALLLDKRQAALTVYSPAAPLDEIAQRARTATLAANRERRRRRL
;
A
#
# COMPACT_ATOMS: atom_id res chain seq x y z
N MET A 1 3.18 -42.92 -4.12
CA MET A 1 3.86 -42.48 -5.36
C MET A 1 4.99 -43.47 -5.69
N THR A 2 4.64 -44.59 -6.30
CA THR A 2 5.53 -45.69 -6.69
C THR A 2 5.65 -45.73 -8.21
N GLY A 3 6.29 -44.70 -8.78
CA GLY A 3 6.49 -44.55 -10.23
C GLY A 3 7.78 -43.78 -10.54
N ARG A 4 8.09 -43.58 -11.83
CA ARG A 4 9.30 -42.89 -12.36
C ARG A 4 9.70 -41.60 -11.62
N ILE A 5 8.73 -40.87 -11.07
CA ILE A 5 8.98 -39.63 -10.28
C ILE A 5 9.74 -39.93 -8.98
N GLY A 6 9.41 -41.03 -8.28
CA GLY A 6 10.07 -41.42 -7.03
C GLY A 6 11.52 -41.89 -7.22
N SER A 7 11.83 -42.50 -8.37
CA SER A 7 13.20 -42.95 -8.68
C SER A 7 14.11 -41.78 -9.08
N ILE A 8 13.58 -40.79 -9.80
CA ILE A 8 14.31 -39.54 -10.12
C ILE A 8 14.64 -38.78 -8.84
N ASP A 9 13.66 -38.62 -7.94
CA ASP A 9 13.82 -37.86 -6.70
C ASP A 9 14.86 -38.49 -5.76
N ARG A 10 14.89 -39.84 -5.72
CA ARG A 10 15.91 -40.60 -4.98
C ARG A 10 17.30 -40.45 -5.59
N ARG A 11 17.43 -40.55 -6.92
CA ARG A 11 18.72 -40.39 -7.62
C ARG A 11 19.32 -39.00 -7.37
N TRP A 12 18.50 -37.95 -7.38
CA TRP A 12 18.96 -36.60 -7.06
C TRP A 12 19.34 -36.45 -5.58
N PHE A 13 18.56 -37.02 -4.67
CA PHE A 13 18.91 -37.05 -3.25
C PHE A 13 20.27 -37.73 -3.00
N GLU A 14 20.49 -38.91 -3.59
CA GLU A 14 21.75 -39.65 -3.47
C GLU A 14 22.95 -38.86 -4.00
N ARG A 15 22.79 -38.14 -5.11
CA ARG A 15 23.84 -37.24 -5.63
C ARG A 15 24.17 -36.12 -4.64
N VAL A 16 23.17 -35.50 -4.02
CA VAL A 16 23.38 -34.43 -3.02
C VAL A 16 24.02 -35.00 -1.75
N ALA A 17 23.58 -36.19 -1.31
CA ALA A 17 24.13 -36.87 -0.15
C ALA A 17 25.61 -37.24 -0.34
N ALA A 18 25.97 -37.72 -1.54
CA ALA A 18 27.35 -38.06 -1.90
C ALA A 18 28.25 -36.83 -2.22
N ALA A 19 27.66 -35.67 -2.50
CA ALA A 19 28.42 -34.47 -2.85
C ALA A 19 29.28 -33.97 -1.67
N ARG A 20 30.55 -33.66 -1.96
CA ARG A 20 31.47 -32.97 -1.05
C ARG A 20 31.60 -31.53 -1.49
N LEU A 21 30.82 -30.65 -0.86
CA LEU A 21 30.83 -29.22 -1.12
C LEU A 21 31.73 -28.54 -0.07
N PRO A 22 32.81 -27.85 -0.47
CA PRO A 22 33.70 -27.15 0.46
C PRO A 22 32.93 -26.15 1.34
N GLY A 23 33.14 -26.18 2.66
CA GLY A 23 32.52 -25.26 3.63
C GLY A 23 31.00 -25.48 3.88
N ALA A 24 30.31 -26.25 3.04
CA ALA A 24 28.86 -26.45 3.17
C ALA A 24 28.47 -27.18 4.47
N GLU A 25 29.33 -28.05 4.98
CA GLU A 25 29.13 -28.79 6.24
C GLU A 25 29.12 -27.87 7.47
N GLN A 26 29.83 -26.74 7.39
CA GLN A 26 29.89 -25.75 8.47
C GLN A 26 28.75 -24.73 8.39
N VAL A 27 28.21 -24.49 7.19
CA VAL A 27 27.22 -23.41 6.95
C VAL A 27 25.78 -23.93 6.89
N LEU A 28 25.53 -25.02 6.16
CA LEU A 28 24.16 -25.47 5.86
C LEU A 28 23.41 -26.06 7.05
N PRO A 29 24.02 -26.88 7.94
CA PRO A 29 23.30 -27.38 9.12
C PRO A 29 22.89 -26.25 10.10
N PRO A 30 23.77 -25.29 10.47
CA PRO A 30 23.37 -24.14 11.29
C PRO A 30 22.31 -23.26 10.60
N LEU A 31 22.43 -23.04 9.29
CA LEU A 31 21.42 -22.30 8.52
C LEU A 31 20.06 -22.99 8.56
N SER A 32 20.02 -24.32 8.41
CA SER A 32 18.79 -25.09 8.56
C SER A 32 18.22 -24.99 9.98
N ALA A 33 19.07 -24.91 11.01
CA ALA A 33 18.64 -24.76 12.40
C ALA A 33 18.09 -23.35 12.67
N ALA A 34 18.70 -22.30 12.13
CA ALA A 34 18.24 -20.91 12.23
C ALA A 34 16.88 -20.70 11.55
N ALA A 35 16.56 -21.49 10.51
CA ALA A 35 15.27 -21.47 9.85
C ALA A 35 14.14 -22.16 10.67
N ASN A 36 14.45 -22.83 11.78
CA ASN A 36 13.44 -23.45 12.64
C ASN A 36 12.49 -22.41 13.24
N HIS A 37 11.20 -22.75 13.30
CA HIS A 37 10.12 -21.89 13.78
C HIS A 37 10.04 -20.52 13.08
N GLY A 38 10.65 -20.38 11.90
CA GLY A 38 10.69 -19.12 11.16
C GLY A 38 11.60 -18.04 11.76
N ARG A 39 12.46 -18.36 12.73
CA ARG A 39 13.31 -17.38 13.44
C ARG A 39 14.13 -16.52 12.50
N LEU A 40 14.80 -17.14 11.52
CA LEU A 40 15.55 -16.43 10.47
C LEU A 40 14.68 -15.38 9.74
N TRP A 41 13.45 -15.75 9.39
CA TRP A 41 12.53 -14.89 8.65
C TRP A 41 11.94 -13.78 9.50
N PHE A 42 11.63 -14.04 10.77
CA PHE A 42 11.24 -13.00 11.73
C PHE A 42 12.38 -12.03 12.01
N GLY A 43 13.62 -12.52 12.12
CA GLY A 43 14.82 -11.67 12.23
C GLY A 43 15.02 -10.79 11.00
N ALA A 44 14.88 -11.36 9.80
CA ALA A 44 14.93 -10.59 8.55
C ALA A 44 13.79 -9.55 8.46
N ALA A 45 12.57 -9.91 8.90
CA ALA A 45 11.44 -8.98 8.95
C ALA A 45 11.68 -7.83 9.92
N ALA A 46 12.24 -8.12 11.10
CA ALA A 46 12.60 -7.11 12.10
C ALA A 46 13.70 -6.18 11.57
N ALA A 47 14.74 -6.73 10.94
CA ALA A 47 15.79 -5.95 10.29
C ALA A 47 15.19 -5.03 9.22
N LEU A 48 14.38 -5.54 8.29
CA LEU A 48 13.69 -4.73 7.28
C LEU A 48 12.78 -3.65 7.90
N ALA A 49 12.13 -3.94 9.03
CA ALA A 49 11.24 -3.00 9.69
C ALA A 49 11.99 -1.84 10.37
N VAL A 50 13.14 -2.14 10.98
CA VAL A 50 13.98 -1.18 11.71
C VAL A 50 14.85 -0.37 10.75
N THR A 51 15.58 -1.05 9.86
CA THR A 51 16.59 -0.42 9.00
C THR A 51 16.00 0.11 7.70
N GLY A 52 14.88 -0.45 7.23
CA GLY A 52 14.22 -0.03 6.00
C GLY A 52 13.17 1.08 6.23
N GLY A 53 12.61 1.60 5.15
CA GLY A 53 11.50 2.57 5.23
C GLY A 53 10.15 1.98 4.91
N PRO A 54 9.16 2.80 4.52
CA PRO A 54 7.76 2.37 4.39
C PRO A 54 7.57 1.16 3.47
N ALA A 55 8.34 1.11 2.36
CA ALA A 55 8.31 0.00 1.42
C ALA A 55 8.86 -1.30 2.04
N ALA A 56 10.00 -1.21 2.73
CA ALA A 56 10.60 -2.36 3.43
C ALA A 56 9.70 -2.89 4.57
N ARG A 57 9.10 -2.00 5.37
CA ARG A 57 8.14 -2.36 6.43
C ARG A 57 6.90 -3.03 5.87
N ARG A 58 6.42 -2.59 4.70
CA ARG A 58 5.30 -3.23 4.00
C ARG A 58 5.69 -4.60 3.47
N ALA A 59 6.88 -4.72 2.87
CA ALA A 59 7.44 -5.99 2.42
C ALA A 59 7.62 -6.99 3.57
N ALA A 60 8.13 -6.56 4.72
CA ALA A 60 8.28 -7.38 5.91
C ALA A 60 6.93 -7.91 6.43
N ARG A 61 5.91 -7.04 6.57
CA ARG A 61 4.55 -7.45 6.97
C ARG A 61 3.96 -8.48 6.01
N ARG A 62 4.13 -8.27 4.71
CA ARG A 62 3.65 -9.20 3.70
C ARG A 62 4.39 -10.53 3.73
N GLY A 63 5.72 -10.50 3.86
CA GLY A 63 6.54 -11.71 4.02
C GLY A 63 6.11 -12.52 5.24
N VAL A 64 5.88 -11.87 6.39
CA VAL A 64 5.37 -12.52 7.61
C VAL A 64 3.96 -13.10 7.39
N GLY A 65 3.05 -12.34 6.77
CA GLY A 65 1.70 -12.81 6.45
C GLY A 65 1.70 -14.02 5.51
N ALA A 66 2.53 -13.99 4.47
CA ALA A 66 2.71 -15.10 3.53
C ALA A 66 3.31 -16.34 4.23
N LEU A 67 4.31 -16.14 5.11
CA LEU A 67 4.90 -17.21 5.91
C LEU A 67 3.87 -17.84 6.85
N ALA A 68 3.04 -17.04 7.51
CA ALA A 68 1.97 -17.53 8.38
C ALA A 68 0.94 -18.35 7.59
N LEU A 69 0.51 -17.86 6.43
CA LEU A 69 -0.41 -18.57 5.54
C LEU A 69 0.19 -19.89 5.02
N ALA A 70 1.45 -19.89 4.59
CA ALA A 70 2.17 -21.09 4.16
C ALA A 70 2.33 -22.11 5.30
N SER A 71 2.60 -21.62 6.52
CA SER A 71 2.73 -22.46 7.71
C SER A 71 1.39 -23.10 8.10
N LEU A 72 0.30 -22.34 8.08
CA LEU A 72 -1.04 -22.83 8.37
C LEU A 72 -1.47 -23.88 7.34
N THR A 73 -1.34 -23.57 6.05
CA THR A 73 -1.74 -24.50 4.96
C THR A 73 -0.90 -25.77 4.95
N THR A 74 0.42 -25.66 5.16
CA THR A 74 1.31 -26.82 5.21
C THR A 74 1.01 -27.72 6.40
N ASN A 75 0.80 -27.14 7.58
CA ASN A 75 0.57 -27.92 8.81
C ASN A 75 -0.85 -28.45 8.94
N ALA A 76 -1.87 -27.71 8.51
CA ALA A 76 -3.27 -28.09 8.68
C ALA A 76 -3.81 -29.01 7.57
N VAL A 77 -3.31 -28.87 6.34
CA VAL A 77 -3.89 -29.56 5.17
C VAL A 77 -2.87 -30.50 4.52
N ALA A 78 -1.72 -29.96 4.13
CA ALA A 78 -0.82 -30.70 3.23
C ALA A 78 -0.13 -31.89 3.92
N LYS A 79 0.24 -31.76 5.20
CA LYS A 79 0.90 -32.84 5.96
C LYS A 79 -0.01 -34.05 6.21
N TYR A 80 -1.33 -33.85 6.20
CA TYR A 80 -2.31 -34.93 6.40
C TYR A 80 -2.79 -35.54 5.08
N ALA A 81 -2.70 -34.79 3.98
CA ALA A 81 -3.15 -35.22 2.65
C ALA A 81 -2.22 -36.26 1.99
N VAL A 82 -0.90 -36.18 2.20
CA VAL A 82 0.07 -37.09 1.59
C VAL A 82 1.02 -37.66 2.64
N ARG A 83 0.92 -38.97 2.89
CA ARG A 83 1.86 -39.69 3.76
C ARG A 83 3.08 -40.14 2.96
N ARG A 84 4.10 -39.29 2.88
CA ARG A 84 5.40 -39.63 2.28
C ARG A 84 6.43 -39.93 3.37
N ARG A 85 7.09 -41.08 3.26
CA ARG A 85 8.22 -41.48 4.13
C ARG A 85 9.45 -40.62 3.80
N ARG A 86 10.18 -40.16 4.83
CA ARG A 86 11.43 -39.38 4.68
C ARG A 86 12.54 -40.22 4.00
N PRO A 87 13.57 -39.58 3.42
CA PRO A 87 14.76 -40.29 2.92
C PRO A 87 15.44 -41.12 4.00
N VAL A 88 16.06 -42.22 3.59
CA VAL A 88 16.87 -43.06 4.47
C VAL A 88 18.20 -42.36 4.71
N LEU A 89 18.58 -42.18 5.98
CA LEU A 89 19.74 -41.38 6.38
C LEU A 89 21.09 -42.06 6.13
N ASP A 90 21.11 -43.35 5.78
CA ASP A 90 22.33 -44.16 5.65
C ASP A 90 23.32 -43.57 4.63
N ALA A 91 22.81 -42.94 3.58
CA ALA A 91 23.62 -42.26 2.57
C ALA A 91 24.15 -40.87 2.99
N VAL A 92 23.69 -40.32 4.12
CA VAL A 92 24.01 -38.95 4.58
C VAL A 92 25.07 -39.01 5.69
N PRO A 93 26.22 -38.33 5.55
CA PRO A 93 27.25 -38.27 6.60
C PRO A 93 26.70 -37.82 7.96
N ALA A 94 27.16 -38.44 9.05
CA ALA A 94 26.65 -38.18 10.40
C ALA A 94 26.76 -36.70 10.81
N ILE A 95 27.84 -36.02 10.42
CA ILE A 95 28.08 -34.59 10.67
C ILE A 95 27.02 -33.66 10.06
N ARG A 96 26.30 -34.13 9.02
CA ARG A 96 25.24 -33.35 8.34
C ARG A 96 23.85 -33.61 8.93
N ARG A 97 23.68 -34.68 9.71
CA ARG A 97 22.37 -35.11 10.22
C ARG A 97 21.92 -34.17 11.35
N LEU A 98 20.63 -33.84 11.38
CA LEU A 98 20.05 -33.05 12.46
C LEU A 98 19.87 -33.92 13.72
N ALA A 99 20.17 -33.36 14.89
CA ALA A 99 20.06 -34.05 16.18
C ALA A 99 18.64 -34.54 16.52
N ARG A 100 17.59 -33.93 15.95
CA ARG A 100 16.20 -34.38 16.08
C ARG A 100 15.53 -34.46 14.72
N ALA A 101 15.13 -35.67 14.33
CA ALA A 101 14.34 -35.90 13.12
C ALA A 101 12.86 -35.51 13.37
N PRO A 102 12.18 -34.84 12.42
CA PRO A 102 10.76 -34.52 12.60
C PRO A 102 9.86 -35.75 12.41
N TRP A 103 8.96 -35.98 13.36
CA TRP A 103 8.02 -37.12 13.40
C TRP A 103 6.87 -37.03 12.38
N THR A 104 6.64 -35.87 11.77
CA THR A 104 5.56 -35.66 10.78
C THR A 104 5.98 -36.03 9.36
N SER A 105 4.99 -36.21 8.45
CA SER A 105 5.18 -36.48 7.00
C SER A 105 6.30 -35.64 6.38
N SER A 106 7.03 -36.22 5.41
CA SER A 106 8.09 -35.51 4.67
C SER A 106 7.54 -34.54 3.64
N PHE A 107 6.30 -34.70 3.21
CA PHE A 107 5.73 -33.92 2.11
C PHE A 107 4.63 -32.97 2.62
N PRO A 108 4.59 -31.71 2.14
CA PRO A 108 5.69 -30.96 1.52
C PRO A 108 6.68 -30.43 2.59
N SER A 109 7.83 -29.89 2.16
CA SER A 109 8.80 -29.32 3.09
C SER A 109 8.35 -27.95 3.64
N GLY A 110 8.05 -27.90 4.94
CA GLY A 110 7.59 -26.67 5.61
C GLY A 110 8.64 -25.55 5.69
N HIS A 111 9.93 -25.89 5.84
CA HIS A 111 11.02 -24.89 5.80
C HIS A 111 11.15 -24.26 4.42
N ALA A 112 11.10 -25.08 3.36
CA ALA A 112 11.13 -24.60 1.99
C ALA A 112 9.90 -23.73 1.65
N ALA A 113 8.72 -24.15 2.12
CA ALA A 113 7.49 -23.36 1.98
C ALA A 113 7.57 -22.01 2.70
N SER A 114 8.05 -21.99 3.94
CA SER A 114 8.19 -20.74 4.72
C SER A 114 9.22 -19.81 4.09
N ALA A 115 10.35 -20.35 3.64
CA ALA A 115 11.42 -19.60 2.98
C ALA A 115 10.94 -18.95 1.68
N ALA A 116 10.32 -19.75 0.80
CA ALA A 116 9.77 -19.28 -0.46
C ALA A 116 8.63 -18.28 -0.24
N ALA A 117 7.74 -18.52 0.72
CA ALA A 117 6.64 -17.61 1.04
C ALA A 117 7.13 -16.25 1.52
N PHE A 118 8.10 -16.23 2.44
CA PHE A 118 8.65 -14.98 2.95
C PHE A 118 9.40 -14.21 1.85
N ALA A 119 10.35 -14.85 1.16
CA ALA A 119 11.15 -14.20 0.12
C ALA A 119 10.28 -13.71 -1.06
N THR A 120 9.32 -14.52 -1.50
CA THR A 120 8.37 -14.12 -2.56
C THR A 120 7.45 -12.98 -2.09
N GLY A 121 6.93 -13.07 -0.85
CA GLY A 121 6.10 -12.01 -0.26
C GLY A 121 6.83 -10.67 -0.15
N VAL A 122 8.13 -10.69 0.21
CA VAL A 122 8.98 -9.49 0.19
C VAL A 122 9.22 -9.01 -1.24
N ALA A 123 9.54 -9.91 -2.18
CA ALA A 123 9.82 -9.57 -3.57
C ALA A 123 8.62 -8.92 -4.29
N LEU A 124 7.39 -9.35 -3.96
CA LEU A 124 6.16 -8.78 -4.49
C LEU A 124 5.96 -7.31 -4.11
N GLU A 125 6.55 -6.85 -3.01
CA GLU A 125 6.47 -5.45 -2.57
C GLU A 125 7.71 -4.64 -2.91
N ALA A 126 8.87 -5.27 -2.80
CA ALA A 126 10.15 -4.63 -2.99
C ALA A 126 11.13 -5.64 -3.63
N PRO A 127 11.18 -5.69 -4.97
CA PRO A 127 11.97 -6.67 -5.71
C PRO A 127 13.44 -6.70 -5.32
N ARG A 128 14.02 -5.55 -4.93
CA ARG A 128 15.42 -5.45 -4.48
C ARG A 128 15.69 -6.23 -3.19
N TYR A 129 14.86 -6.04 -2.16
CA TYR A 129 14.99 -6.81 -0.91
C TYR A 129 14.69 -8.30 -1.16
N GLY A 130 13.73 -8.59 -2.04
CA GLY A 130 13.44 -9.95 -2.48
C GLY A 130 14.64 -10.63 -3.15
N ALA A 131 15.35 -9.92 -4.04
CA ALA A 131 16.54 -10.42 -4.71
C ALA A 131 17.69 -10.72 -3.74
N VAL A 132 17.83 -9.93 -2.66
CA VAL A 132 18.79 -10.19 -1.58
C VAL A 132 18.40 -11.42 -0.75
N LEU A 133 17.12 -11.62 -0.49
CA LEU A 133 16.63 -12.74 0.31
C LEU A 133 16.52 -14.06 -0.47
N ALA A 134 16.37 -14.01 -1.79
CA ALA A 134 16.18 -15.19 -2.63
C ALA A 134 17.34 -16.21 -2.53
N PRO A 135 18.63 -15.82 -2.56
CA PRO A 135 19.74 -16.73 -2.30
C PRO A 135 19.68 -17.40 -0.93
N VAL A 136 19.29 -16.66 0.11
CA VAL A 136 19.15 -17.20 1.47
C VAL A 136 18.01 -18.22 1.52
N ALA A 137 16.87 -17.93 0.90
CA ALA A 137 15.74 -18.85 0.81
C ALA A 137 16.09 -20.12 0.02
N ALA A 138 16.83 -19.98 -1.09
CA ALA A 138 17.33 -21.11 -1.87
C ALA A 138 18.32 -21.96 -1.06
N ALA A 139 19.23 -21.35 -0.30
CA ALA A 139 20.16 -22.06 0.58
C ALA A 139 19.43 -22.80 1.72
N VAL A 140 18.40 -22.19 2.32
CA VAL A 140 17.54 -22.86 3.31
C VAL A 140 16.81 -24.04 2.68
N ALA A 141 16.25 -23.89 1.47
CA ALA A 141 15.57 -24.97 0.76
C ALA A 141 16.54 -26.13 0.43
N PHE A 142 17.72 -25.81 -0.11
CA PHE A 142 18.76 -26.78 -0.43
C PHE A 142 19.28 -27.51 0.81
N SER A 143 19.47 -26.80 1.93
CA SER A 143 19.95 -27.43 3.18
C SER A 143 19.05 -28.57 3.65
N ARG A 144 17.74 -28.55 3.34
CA ARG A 144 16.80 -29.63 3.68
C ARG A 144 17.06 -30.94 2.95
N VAL A 145 17.55 -30.86 1.71
CA VAL A 145 18.02 -32.04 0.96
C VAL A 145 19.37 -32.48 1.50
N TYR A 146 20.28 -31.51 1.71
CA TYR A 146 21.65 -31.75 2.14
C TYR A 146 21.76 -32.44 3.51
N VAL A 147 20.94 -32.05 4.48
CA VAL A 147 20.91 -32.65 5.83
C VAL A 147 20.08 -33.95 5.89
N GLY A 148 19.55 -34.42 4.76
CA GLY A 148 18.95 -35.76 4.67
C GLY A 148 17.48 -35.88 5.02
N VAL A 149 16.78 -34.76 5.27
CA VAL A 149 15.43 -34.79 5.87
C VAL A 149 14.29 -34.71 4.87
N HIS A 150 14.57 -34.36 3.61
CA HIS A 150 13.58 -34.24 2.53
C HIS A 150 14.17 -34.65 1.19
N TYR A 151 13.31 -35.17 0.30
CA TYR A 151 13.67 -35.33 -1.11
C TYR A 151 13.57 -33.99 -1.86
N PRO A 152 14.31 -33.79 -2.97
CA PRO A 152 14.18 -32.59 -3.82
C PRO A 152 12.74 -32.23 -4.21
N GLY A 153 11.90 -33.22 -4.53
CA GLY A 153 10.49 -33.03 -4.84
C GLY A 153 9.66 -32.49 -3.66
N ASP A 154 9.99 -32.88 -2.42
CA ASP A 154 9.36 -32.32 -1.21
C ASP A 154 9.67 -30.82 -1.06
N VAL A 155 10.89 -30.44 -1.43
CA VAL A 155 11.38 -29.06 -1.38
C VAL A 155 10.75 -28.23 -2.48
N LEU A 156 10.73 -28.71 -3.73
CA LEU A 156 10.09 -28.02 -4.85
C LEU A 156 8.59 -27.80 -4.61
N ALA A 157 7.88 -28.83 -4.12
CA ALA A 157 6.47 -28.69 -3.75
C ALA A 157 6.27 -27.69 -2.59
N GLY A 158 7.16 -27.70 -1.61
CA GLY A 158 7.19 -26.70 -0.53
C GLY A 158 7.36 -25.28 -1.09
N CYS A 159 8.36 -25.05 -1.94
CA CYS A 159 8.60 -23.76 -2.57
C CYS A 159 7.40 -23.28 -3.40
N ALA A 160 6.79 -24.17 -4.18
CA ALA A 160 5.60 -23.84 -4.97
C ALA A 160 4.40 -23.45 -4.08
N LEU A 161 4.15 -24.19 -3.00
CA LEU A 161 3.11 -23.87 -2.02
C LEU A 161 3.40 -22.52 -1.33
N GLY A 162 4.66 -22.27 -0.96
CA GLY A 162 5.07 -21.00 -0.36
C GLY A 162 4.87 -19.81 -1.29
N ALA A 163 5.30 -19.94 -2.56
CA ALA A 163 5.09 -18.91 -3.57
C ALA A 163 3.60 -18.68 -3.85
N ALA A 164 2.79 -19.75 -3.89
CA ALA A 164 1.34 -19.64 -4.03
C ALA A 164 0.70 -18.93 -2.83
N ALA A 165 1.10 -19.24 -1.60
CA ALA A 165 0.63 -18.54 -0.40
C ALA A 165 0.98 -17.05 -0.46
N ALA A 166 2.19 -16.70 -0.91
CA ALA A 166 2.58 -15.30 -1.14
C ALA A 166 1.71 -14.63 -2.21
N ALA A 167 1.45 -15.30 -3.34
CA ALA A 167 0.58 -14.78 -4.40
C ALA A 167 -0.87 -14.58 -3.92
N VAL A 168 -1.37 -15.48 -3.06
CA VAL A 168 -2.71 -15.36 -2.48
C VAL A 168 -2.84 -14.08 -1.64
N THR A 169 -1.77 -13.63 -0.98
CA THR A 169 -1.81 -12.33 -0.27
C THR A 169 -2.13 -11.15 -1.20
N CYS A 170 -1.86 -11.24 -2.51
CA CYS A 170 -2.20 -10.20 -3.49
C CYS A 170 -3.69 -9.95 -3.66
N TYR A 171 -4.56 -10.92 -3.31
CA TYR A 171 -5.99 -10.75 -3.45
C TYR A 171 -6.57 -9.72 -2.48
N TRP A 172 -6.14 -9.74 -1.21
CA TRP A 172 -6.61 -8.80 -0.17
C TRP A 172 -5.61 -7.68 0.12
N TRP A 173 -4.35 -7.85 -0.27
CA TRP A 173 -3.30 -6.86 -0.12
C TRP A 173 -2.61 -6.65 -1.48
N PRO A 174 -3.14 -5.87 -2.42
CA PRO A 174 -2.53 -5.72 -3.74
C PRO A 174 -1.11 -5.11 -3.64
N PRO A 175 -0.07 -5.67 -4.31
CA PRO A 175 1.23 -5.01 -4.36
C PRO A 175 1.11 -3.64 -5.06
N ARG A 176 1.88 -2.65 -4.59
CA ARG A 176 1.93 -1.36 -5.29
C ARG A 176 2.69 -1.56 -6.61
N PRO A 177 2.24 -1.00 -7.73
CA PRO A 177 3.02 -1.06 -8.95
C PRO A 177 4.37 -0.40 -8.76
N SER A 178 5.36 -0.88 -9.49
CA SER A 178 6.59 -0.11 -9.67
C SER A 178 6.26 1.28 -10.21
N PRO A 179 6.92 2.35 -9.76
CA PRO A 179 6.70 3.71 -10.27
C PRO A 179 6.80 3.83 -11.80
N ALA A 180 7.57 2.94 -12.45
CA ALA A 180 7.70 2.87 -13.91
C ALA A 180 6.39 2.49 -14.63
N ARG A 181 5.40 1.93 -13.92
CA ARG A 181 4.07 1.62 -14.46
C ARG A 181 3.07 2.78 -14.31
N ILE A 182 3.41 3.81 -13.53
CA ILE A 182 2.58 5.00 -13.35
C ILE A 182 2.92 5.98 -14.47
N ARG A 183 1.94 6.25 -15.34
CA ARG A 183 2.06 7.21 -16.44
C ARG A 183 1.65 8.58 -15.91
N ARG A 184 2.53 9.56 -16.05
CA ARG A 184 2.27 10.93 -15.64
C ARG A 184 2.55 11.86 -16.81
N THR A 185 1.64 12.78 -17.11
CA THR A 185 1.92 13.85 -18.07
C THR A 185 2.82 14.86 -17.39
N ARG A 186 4.08 14.88 -17.84
CA ARG A 186 5.12 15.76 -17.30
C ARG A 186 4.91 17.17 -17.80
N VAL A 187 5.08 18.12 -16.88
CA VAL A 187 5.08 19.55 -17.15
C VAL A 187 6.18 20.19 -16.32
N THR A 188 6.60 21.38 -16.73
CA THR A 188 7.53 22.20 -15.96
C THR A 188 6.75 23.13 -15.04
N ALA A 189 7.32 23.38 -13.87
CA ALA A 189 6.89 24.39 -12.92
C ALA A 189 8.10 25.27 -12.54
N PRO A 190 7.91 26.43 -11.89
CA PRO A 190 9.02 27.26 -11.43
C PRO A 190 10.03 26.45 -10.59
N ALA A 191 11.31 26.47 -10.94
CA ALA A 191 12.34 25.87 -10.09
C ALA A 191 12.62 26.82 -8.92
N LEU A 192 12.49 26.34 -7.68
CA LEU A 192 12.69 27.16 -6.49
C LEU A 192 13.98 26.77 -5.77
N ASP A 193 14.96 27.67 -5.80
CA ASP A 193 16.25 27.50 -5.13
C ASP A 193 16.06 27.49 -3.61
N ASP A 194 16.25 26.31 -3.02
CA ASP A 194 16.08 26.07 -1.58
C ASP A 194 14.72 26.49 -1.01
N GLY A 195 13.69 26.58 -1.87
CA GLY A 195 12.32 26.89 -1.50
C GLY A 195 11.97 28.38 -1.47
N GLU A 196 12.80 29.28 -2.01
CA GLU A 196 12.41 30.69 -2.16
C GLU A 196 11.10 30.81 -2.97
N GLY A 197 10.12 31.55 -2.45
CA GLY A 197 8.79 31.67 -3.06
C GLY A 197 7.83 30.49 -2.81
N LEU A 198 8.24 29.48 -2.00
CA LEU A 198 7.35 28.41 -1.56
C LEU A 198 6.73 28.77 -0.21
N VAL A 199 5.39 28.78 -0.13
CA VAL A 199 4.64 28.96 1.13
C VAL A 199 3.98 27.64 1.51
N VAL A 200 4.47 26.99 2.56
CA VAL A 200 4.01 25.65 2.99
C VAL A 200 3.13 25.73 4.22
N VAL A 201 1.90 25.21 4.11
CA VAL A 201 1.04 24.98 5.29
C VAL A 201 1.34 23.62 5.90
N VAL A 202 1.67 23.59 7.19
CA VAL A 202 1.94 22.38 7.96
C VAL A 202 0.81 22.15 8.96
N ASN A 203 0.04 21.07 8.77
CA ASN A 203 -0.99 20.67 9.70
C ASN A 203 -0.40 19.83 10.85
N SER A 204 -0.15 20.47 11.99
CA SER A 204 0.45 19.85 13.19
C SER A 204 -0.40 18.75 13.84
N GLY A 205 -1.70 18.71 13.53
CA GLY A 205 -2.62 17.66 13.97
C GLY A 205 -2.46 16.34 13.21
N SER A 206 -1.86 16.36 12.02
CA SER A 206 -1.66 15.18 11.17
C SER A 206 -0.31 14.51 11.46
N GLY A 207 -0.28 13.17 11.58
CA GLY A 207 0.98 12.39 11.59
C GLY A 207 1.69 12.24 12.94
N LYS A 208 1.01 12.47 14.08
CA LYS A 208 1.59 12.25 15.42
C LYS A 208 2.16 10.82 15.56
N GLY A 209 3.44 10.71 15.91
CA GLY A 209 4.00 9.50 16.53
C GLY A 209 4.66 8.47 15.61
N VAL A 210 5.29 8.85 14.49
CA VAL A 210 6.24 7.94 13.81
C VAL A 210 7.62 8.05 14.50
N PRO A 211 8.08 7.03 15.26
CA PRO A 211 9.35 7.11 15.96
C PRO A 211 10.52 7.25 14.97
N GLY A 212 11.45 8.17 15.26
CA GLY A 212 12.67 8.37 14.47
C GLY A 212 12.53 9.26 13.22
N ARG A 213 11.43 10.02 13.08
CA ARG A 213 11.27 11.04 12.03
C ARG A 213 11.35 12.44 12.63
N LEU A 214 12.03 13.37 11.96
CA LEU A 214 12.02 14.78 12.33
C LEU A 214 10.58 15.32 12.28
N PRO A 215 10.21 16.29 13.15
CA PRO A 215 8.98 17.04 13.00
C PRO A 215 8.88 17.66 11.59
N ALA A 216 7.67 17.73 11.03
CA ALA A 216 7.46 18.15 9.64
C ALA A 216 8.10 19.52 9.33
N ARG A 217 7.93 20.50 10.24
CA ARG A 217 8.55 21.83 10.14
C ARG A 217 10.07 21.75 10.08
N GLU A 218 10.69 21.05 11.03
CA GLU A 218 12.15 20.91 11.08
C GLU A 218 12.71 20.18 9.84
N HIS A 219 11.97 19.21 9.31
CA HIS A 219 12.34 18.49 8.10
C HIS A 219 12.24 19.39 6.86
N LEU A 220 11.18 20.21 6.76
CA LEU A 220 11.04 21.22 5.71
C LEU A 220 12.16 22.26 5.77
N GLU A 221 12.44 22.83 6.93
CA GLU A 221 13.56 23.78 7.12
C GLU A 221 14.91 23.18 6.74
N LEU A 222 15.11 21.88 6.99
CA LEU A 222 16.34 21.20 6.61
C LEU A 222 16.46 21.04 5.09
N LEU A 223 15.36 20.75 4.40
CA LEU A 223 15.36 20.46 2.97
C LEU A 223 15.20 21.70 2.10
N LEU A 224 14.43 22.69 2.54
CA LEU A 224 14.04 23.90 1.83
C LEU A 224 14.10 25.10 2.81
N PRO A 225 15.32 25.53 3.19
CA PRO A 225 15.52 26.52 4.25
C PRO A 225 14.97 27.92 3.94
N ARG A 226 14.65 28.22 2.68
CA ARG A 226 14.08 29.53 2.26
C ARG A 226 12.57 29.48 2.07
N ALA A 227 11.94 28.32 2.30
CA ALA A 227 10.48 28.20 2.27
C ALA A 227 9.86 28.90 3.48
N GLU A 228 8.76 29.62 3.23
CA GLU A 228 7.92 30.15 4.28
C GLU A 228 7.01 29.04 4.82
N ILE A 229 6.94 28.86 6.13
CA ILE A 229 6.17 27.79 6.76
C ILE A 229 5.10 28.40 7.67
N LEU A 230 3.83 28.10 7.37
CA LEU A 230 2.67 28.44 8.19
C LEU A 230 2.20 27.19 8.92
N GLU A 231 2.19 27.22 10.24
CA GLU A 231 1.68 26.11 11.04
C GLU A 231 0.20 26.30 11.35
N HIS A 232 -0.57 25.23 11.17
CA HIS A 232 -1.94 25.13 11.67
C HIS A 232 -1.89 24.47 13.05
N GLY A 233 -2.14 25.26 14.09
CA GLY A 233 -2.12 24.88 15.49
C GLY A 233 -3.49 24.41 16.02
N PRO A 234 -3.55 23.94 17.28
CA PRO A 234 -4.81 23.56 17.91
C PRO A 234 -5.71 24.79 18.12
N GLY A 235 -6.83 24.85 17.40
CA GLY A 235 -7.82 25.94 17.49
C GLY A 235 -7.80 26.90 16.30
N ASP A 236 -6.84 26.78 15.39
CA ASP A 236 -6.86 27.50 14.13
C ASP A 236 -7.91 26.89 13.18
N ASP A 237 -8.49 27.70 12.31
CA ASP A 237 -9.24 27.21 11.16
C ASP A 237 -8.27 26.91 10.01
N LEU A 238 -8.30 25.67 9.51
CA LEU A 238 -7.41 25.24 8.42
C LEU A 238 -7.66 26.02 7.12
N GLY A 239 -8.91 26.38 6.85
CA GLY A 239 -9.29 27.19 5.70
C GLY A 239 -8.60 28.54 5.73
N ASP A 240 -8.71 29.26 6.85
CA ASP A 240 -8.09 30.57 7.04
C ASP A 240 -6.56 30.53 6.86
N VAL A 241 -5.89 29.51 7.36
CA VAL A 241 -4.43 29.35 7.20
C VAL A 241 -4.06 29.07 5.75
N LEU A 242 -4.83 28.23 5.05
CA LEU A 242 -4.63 27.96 3.63
C LEU A 242 -4.90 29.19 2.77
N ASP A 243 -5.94 29.97 3.06
CA ASP A 243 -6.29 31.18 2.32
C ASP A 243 -5.20 32.26 2.48
N LYS A 244 -4.64 32.40 3.69
CA LYS A 244 -3.43 33.23 3.93
C LYS A 244 -2.23 32.73 3.12
N ALA A 245 -2.00 31.43 3.08
CA ALA A 245 -0.89 30.84 2.34
C ALA A 245 -1.02 31.09 0.83
N VAL A 246 -2.23 30.95 0.29
CA VAL A 246 -2.55 31.20 -1.11
C VAL A 246 -2.31 32.66 -1.47
N ALA A 247 -2.77 33.60 -0.64
CA ALA A 247 -2.52 35.02 -0.85
C ALA A 247 -1.01 35.33 -0.90
N ARG A 248 -0.23 34.87 0.09
CA ARG A 248 1.23 35.08 0.13
C ARG A 248 1.96 34.44 -1.05
N ALA A 249 1.57 33.23 -1.43
CA ALA A 249 2.13 32.55 -2.57
C ALA A 249 1.81 33.29 -3.88
N ALA A 250 0.59 33.79 -4.04
CA ALA A 250 0.19 34.58 -5.21
C ALA A 250 0.96 35.90 -5.30
N ASP A 251 1.10 36.62 -4.18
CA ASP A 251 1.84 37.90 -4.11
C ASP A 251 3.32 37.73 -4.51
N ALA A 252 3.92 36.60 -4.16
CA ALA A 252 5.29 36.26 -4.52
C ALA A 252 5.45 35.64 -5.92
N ALA A 253 4.36 35.51 -6.70
CA ALA A 253 4.32 34.70 -7.93
C ALA A 253 4.91 33.29 -7.73
N GLY A 254 4.66 32.74 -6.54
CA GLY A 254 5.31 31.58 -5.98
C GLY A 254 4.47 30.30 -6.07
N VAL A 255 4.63 29.44 -5.07
CA VAL A 255 4.07 28.09 -5.03
C VAL A 255 3.38 27.84 -3.70
N LEU A 256 2.22 27.19 -3.74
CA LEU A 256 1.57 26.68 -2.53
C LEU A 256 2.15 25.31 -2.17
N GLY A 257 2.59 25.16 -0.93
CA GLY A 257 2.97 23.89 -0.34
C GLY A 257 1.98 23.43 0.72
N VAL A 258 1.83 22.12 0.88
CA VAL A 258 1.00 21.55 1.95
C VAL A 258 1.63 20.30 2.54
N CYS A 259 1.59 20.18 3.86
CA CYS A 259 1.99 19.02 4.63
C CYS A 259 0.86 18.60 5.57
N GLY A 260 0.19 17.48 5.26
CA GLY A 260 -0.92 16.96 6.07
C GLY A 260 -1.46 15.64 5.56
N GLY A 261 -2.63 15.23 6.08
CA GLY A 261 -3.40 14.10 5.55
C GLY A 261 -4.13 14.41 4.25
N ASP A 262 -4.82 13.40 3.70
CA ASP A 262 -5.49 13.51 2.39
C ASP A 262 -6.54 14.64 2.35
N GLY A 263 -7.28 14.89 3.44
CA GLY A 263 -8.23 16.03 3.52
C GLY A 263 -7.53 17.40 3.48
N THR A 264 -6.44 17.57 4.23
CA THR A 264 -5.62 18.80 4.18
C THR A 264 -5.05 19.04 2.77
N VAL A 265 -4.61 17.96 2.12
CA VAL A 265 -4.12 18.02 0.73
C VAL A 265 -5.24 18.39 -0.23
N ASN A 266 -6.45 17.84 -0.06
CA ASN A 266 -7.61 18.20 -0.87
C ASN A 266 -7.97 19.68 -0.73
N ALA A 267 -8.08 20.18 0.51
CA ALA A 267 -8.39 21.59 0.77
C ALA A 267 -7.38 22.55 0.14
N ALA A 268 -6.08 22.21 0.20
CA ALA A 268 -5.02 22.98 -0.46
C ALA A 268 -5.09 22.88 -1.99
N ALA A 269 -5.41 21.71 -2.54
CA ALA A 269 -5.52 21.49 -3.97
C ALA A 269 -6.68 22.27 -4.60
N LEU A 270 -7.85 22.32 -3.94
CA LEU A 270 -8.98 23.15 -4.40
C LEU A 270 -8.58 24.62 -4.52
N ARG A 271 -7.93 25.15 -3.48
CA ARG A 271 -7.47 26.55 -3.44
C ARG A 271 -6.36 26.84 -4.43
N ALA A 272 -5.37 25.96 -4.57
CA ALA A 272 -4.32 26.08 -5.57
C ALA A 272 -4.90 26.11 -6.99
N SER A 273 -5.88 25.23 -7.28
CA SER A 273 -6.55 25.21 -8.59
C SER A 273 -7.37 26.47 -8.86
N ALA A 274 -7.99 27.06 -7.83
CA ALA A 274 -8.75 28.30 -7.94
C ALA A 274 -7.82 29.51 -8.18
N ALA A 275 -6.70 29.58 -7.47
CA ALA A 275 -5.71 30.64 -7.59
C ALA A 275 -4.73 30.48 -8.77
N GLY A 276 -4.76 29.33 -9.47
CA GLY A 276 -3.84 29.04 -10.56
C GLY A 276 -2.39 28.78 -10.11
N LEU A 277 -2.19 28.40 -8.84
CA LEU A 277 -0.87 28.17 -8.26
C LEU A 277 -0.41 26.72 -8.45
N PRO A 278 0.88 26.47 -8.73
CA PRO A 278 1.47 25.14 -8.61
C PRO A 278 1.39 24.64 -7.15
N LEU A 279 1.32 23.32 -6.97
CA LEU A 279 1.15 22.68 -5.66
C LEU A 279 2.32 21.75 -5.32
N ALA A 280 2.97 21.95 -4.18
CA ALA A 280 3.95 21.04 -3.60
C ALA A 280 3.35 20.25 -2.44
N VAL A 281 3.27 18.92 -2.57
CA VAL A 281 2.64 18.05 -1.55
C VAL A 281 3.69 17.29 -0.77
N PHE A 282 3.70 17.47 0.56
CA PHE A 282 4.56 16.76 1.50
C PHE A 282 3.74 15.74 2.31
N PRO A 283 4.16 14.46 2.38
CA PRO A 283 3.37 13.39 2.98
C PRO A 283 3.39 13.43 4.52
N GLY A 284 2.44 14.16 5.11
CA GLY A 284 2.31 14.36 6.56
C GLY A 284 1.26 13.49 7.26
N GLY A 285 0.40 12.79 6.51
CA GLY A 285 -0.66 11.93 7.04
C GLY A 285 -0.32 10.45 7.16
N THR A 286 -1.32 9.66 7.53
CA THR A 286 -1.19 8.20 7.72
C THR A 286 -1.17 7.40 6.41
N LEU A 287 -2.01 7.79 5.45
CA LEU A 287 -2.19 7.04 4.19
C LEU A 287 -1.52 7.72 3.01
N ASN A 288 -1.61 9.06 2.92
CA ASN A 288 -0.97 9.90 1.90
C ASN A 288 -1.28 9.43 0.48
N HIS A 289 -2.53 9.05 0.21
CA HIS A 289 -2.93 8.46 -1.06
C HIS A 289 -2.57 9.37 -2.24
N PHE A 290 -2.86 10.66 -2.13
CA PHE A 290 -2.56 11.61 -3.20
C PHE A 290 -1.05 11.75 -3.46
N ALA A 291 -0.26 11.99 -2.41
CA ALA A 291 1.19 12.16 -2.52
C ALA A 291 1.85 10.91 -3.12
N LEU A 292 1.40 9.71 -2.73
CA LEU A 292 1.90 8.46 -3.28
C LEU A 292 1.62 8.33 -4.77
N ASP A 293 0.40 8.62 -5.23
CA ASP A 293 0.04 8.53 -6.65
C ASP A 293 0.75 9.62 -7.47
N ALA A 294 0.84 10.84 -6.93
CA ALA A 294 1.56 11.97 -7.51
C ALA A 294 3.07 11.68 -7.66
N GLY A 295 3.61 10.71 -6.92
CA GLY A 295 5.02 10.33 -7.00
C GLY A 295 5.91 11.06 -5.99
N THR A 296 5.32 11.59 -4.92
CA THR A 296 5.98 12.24 -3.79
C THR A 296 5.80 11.45 -2.48
N PRO A 297 6.28 10.20 -2.41
CA PRO A 297 6.12 9.36 -1.21
C PRO A 297 6.93 9.86 0.00
N THR A 298 7.87 10.78 -0.20
CA THR A 298 8.75 11.35 0.84
C THR A 298 8.87 12.86 0.70
N PHE A 299 9.39 13.54 1.73
CA PHE A 299 9.65 14.99 1.67
C PHE A 299 10.78 15.28 0.69
N GLU A 300 11.76 14.38 0.61
CA GLU A 300 12.92 14.47 -0.27
C GLU A 300 12.52 14.44 -1.75
N ASP A 301 11.51 13.62 -2.12
CA ASP A 301 10.97 13.59 -3.48
C ASP A 301 10.34 14.93 -3.87
N THR A 302 9.52 15.49 -2.98
CA THR A 302 8.88 16.80 -3.21
C THR A 302 9.93 17.91 -3.27
N ALA A 303 10.86 17.96 -2.31
CA ALA A 303 11.91 18.99 -2.28
C ALA A 303 12.84 18.92 -3.50
N TYR A 304 13.16 17.71 -3.97
CA TYR A 304 13.91 17.53 -5.21
C TYR A 304 13.14 18.05 -6.43
N ALA A 305 11.85 17.71 -6.53
CA ALA A 305 11.01 18.18 -7.61
C ALA A 305 10.88 19.71 -7.63
N VAL A 306 10.68 20.32 -6.45
CA VAL A 306 10.62 21.79 -6.26
C VAL A 306 11.89 22.47 -6.74
N ARG A 307 13.07 21.98 -6.33
CA ARG A 307 14.36 22.55 -6.78
C ARG A 307 14.60 22.44 -8.28
N ARG A 308 13.99 21.46 -8.94
CA ARG A 308 14.20 21.22 -10.38
C ARG A 308 13.08 21.75 -11.26
N GLY A 309 11.99 22.24 -10.69
CA GLY A 309 10.81 22.62 -11.48
C GLY A 309 10.11 21.42 -12.14
N GLU A 310 10.29 20.20 -11.60
CA GLU A 310 9.72 18.98 -12.16
C GLU A 310 8.30 18.77 -11.63
N ALA A 311 7.32 18.70 -12.52
CA ALA A 311 5.92 18.61 -12.15
C ALA A 311 5.11 17.67 -13.07
N VAL A 312 3.88 17.40 -12.66
CA VAL A 312 2.90 16.58 -13.38
C VAL A 312 1.54 17.26 -13.38
N ARG A 313 0.75 16.99 -14.44
CA ARG A 313 -0.65 17.39 -14.48
C ARG A 313 -1.50 16.44 -13.65
N VAL A 314 -2.50 17.01 -12.97
CA VAL A 314 -3.49 16.29 -12.19
C VAL A 314 -4.86 16.91 -12.47
N ASP A 315 -5.84 16.06 -12.74
CA ASP A 315 -7.24 16.47 -12.81
C ASP A 315 -7.81 16.69 -11.40
N LEU A 316 -8.77 17.60 -11.31
CA LEU A 316 -9.54 17.80 -10.10
C LEU A 316 -10.98 17.37 -10.34
N ALA A 317 -11.50 16.44 -9.53
CA ALA A 317 -12.91 16.10 -9.61
C ALA A 317 -13.73 17.19 -8.93
N ARG A 318 -14.87 17.54 -9.53
CA ARG A 318 -15.80 18.54 -9.03
C ARG A 318 -17.13 17.89 -8.72
N VAL A 319 -17.79 18.45 -7.71
CA VAL A 319 -19.12 18.10 -7.28
C VAL A 319 -19.96 19.37 -7.40
N ARG A 320 -20.92 19.37 -8.31
CA ARG A 320 -21.85 20.47 -8.53
C ARG A 320 -23.25 20.08 -8.12
N ASP A 321 -24.05 21.03 -7.66
CA ASP A 321 -25.47 20.78 -7.35
C ASP A 321 -26.34 20.76 -8.63
N GLY A 322 -27.65 20.62 -8.44
CA GLY A 322 -28.63 20.61 -9.53
C GLY A 322 -28.70 21.92 -10.33
N ASP A 323 -28.34 23.04 -9.71
CA ASP A 323 -28.30 24.37 -10.34
C ASP A 323 -26.95 24.65 -11.03
N GLY A 324 -25.98 23.75 -10.83
CA GLY A 324 -24.66 23.80 -11.44
C GLY A 324 -23.63 24.61 -10.64
N ALA A 325 -23.94 25.00 -9.41
CA ALA A 325 -23.00 25.65 -8.51
C ALA A 325 -21.98 24.63 -7.96
N ASP A 326 -20.73 25.06 -7.78
CA ASP A 326 -19.69 24.23 -7.18
C ASP A 326 -19.98 24.00 -5.69
N VAL A 327 -20.28 22.76 -5.32
CA VAL A 327 -20.50 22.33 -3.94
C VAL A 327 -19.16 22.03 -3.27
N THR A 328 -18.33 21.23 -3.94
CA THR A 328 -17.00 20.83 -3.45
C THR A 328 -16.17 20.18 -4.57
N GLY A 329 -14.95 19.74 -4.27
CA GLY A 329 -14.15 18.90 -5.15
C GLY A 329 -13.27 17.93 -4.38
N PHE A 330 -12.70 16.97 -5.11
CA PHE A 330 -11.85 15.94 -4.52
C PHE A 330 -10.68 15.55 -5.43
N VAL A 331 -9.53 15.31 -4.81
CA VAL A 331 -8.33 14.81 -5.48
C VAL A 331 -8.19 13.30 -5.42
N ASN A 332 -8.87 12.58 -4.51
CA ASN A 332 -8.85 11.11 -4.49
C ASN A 332 -10.24 10.51 -4.72
N THR A 333 -11.15 10.62 -3.76
CA THR A 333 -12.35 9.80 -3.72
C THR A 333 -13.56 10.54 -3.18
N PHE A 334 -14.72 10.20 -3.72
CA PHE A 334 -16.05 10.55 -3.25
C PHE A 334 -16.85 9.26 -2.98
N SER A 335 -17.73 9.28 -1.99
CA SER A 335 -18.61 8.14 -1.69
C SER A 335 -19.90 8.55 -0.99
N ILE A 336 -20.95 7.75 -1.22
CA ILE A 336 -22.23 7.78 -0.50
C ILE A 336 -22.65 6.34 -0.12
N GLY A 337 -23.42 6.21 0.96
CA GLY A 337 -23.91 4.93 1.45
C GLY A 337 -23.02 4.31 2.52
N LEU A 338 -22.70 3.02 2.39
CA LEU A 338 -22.06 2.21 3.45
C LEU A 338 -20.67 2.70 3.90
N TYR A 339 -19.94 3.40 3.03
CA TYR A 339 -18.50 3.66 3.22
C TYR A 339 -18.15 4.56 4.42
N PRO A 340 -18.82 5.69 4.67
CA PRO A 340 -18.52 6.54 5.82
C PRO A 340 -18.74 5.80 7.15
N GLU A 341 -19.81 5.01 7.24
CA GLU A 341 -20.07 4.17 8.42
C GLU A 341 -18.99 3.10 8.63
N LEU A 342 -18.53 2.47 7.53
CA LEU A 342 -17.44 1.50 7.58
C LEU A 342 -16.15 2.12 8.12
N VAL A 343 -15.78 3.30 7.65
CA VAL A 343 -14.58 4.01 8.10
C VAL A 343 -14.69 4.36 9.58
N ARG A 344 -15.82 4.98 9.99
CA ARG A 344 -16.07 5.37 11.38
C ARG A 344 -16.06 4.19 12.34
N LYS A 345 -16.65 3.06 11.94
CA LYS A 345 -16.72 1.86 12.77
C LYS A 345 -15.37 1.13 12.83
N ARG A 346 -14.62 1.09 11.72
CA ARG A 346 -13.25 0.57 11.67
C ARG A 346 -12.36 1.32 12.65
N GLU A 347 -12.39 2.64 12.66
CA GLU A 347 -11.53 3.46 13.53
C GLU A 347 -11.77 3.20 15.02
N LYS A 348 -13.03 3.01 15.44
CA LYS A 348 -13.37 2.63 16.82
C LYS A 348 -12.81 1.25 17.22
N LEU A 349 -12.78 0.31 16.28
CA LEU A 349 -12.32 -1.06 16.51
C LEU A 349 -10.80 -1.23 16.33
N GLU A 350 -10.16 -0.36 15.55
CA GLU A 350 -8.74 -0.46 15.17
C GLU A 350 -7.83 -0.51 16.39
N GLY A 351 -8.12 0.29 17.43
CA GLY A 351 -7.34 0.30 18.67
C GLY A 351 -7.43 -0.97 19.51
N ARG A 352 -8.45 -1.83 19.31
CA ARG A 352 -8.68 -3.03 20.11
C ARG A 352 -8.22 -4.32 19.45
N ILE A 353 -8.50 -4.46 18.15
CA ILE A 353 -8.30 -5.72 17.42
C ILE A 353 -7.36 -5.57 16.21
N GLY A 354 -6.77 -4.38 16.04
CA GLY A 354 -5.90 -4.07 14.92
C GLY A 354 -6.65 -3.80 13.62
N LYS A 355 -5.97 -3.16 12.67
CA LYS A 355 -6.55 -2.55 11.47
C LYS A 355 -7.31 -3.52 10.55
N TRP A 356 -6.76 -4.71 10.31
CA TRP A 356 -7.35 -5.68 9.38
C TRP A 356 -8.54 -6.44 9.97
N PRO A 357 -8.48 -6.96 11.21
CA PRO A 357 -9.66 -7.50 11.88
C PRO A 357 -10.76 -6.45 12.07
N ALA A 358 -10.39 -5.21 12.43
CA ALA A 358 -11.34 -4.11 12.57
C ALA A 358 -12.09 -3.83 11.26
N ALA A 359 -11.39 -3.79 10.12
CA ALA A 359 -12.01 -3.59 8.82
C ALA A 359 -12.95 -4.74 8.43
N ALA A 360 -12.59 -5.99 8.71
CA ALA A 360 -13.43 -7.14 8.39
C ALA A 360 -14.70 -7.20 9.27
N VAL A 361 -14.56 -6.98 10.58
CA VAL A 361 -15.68 -6.95 11.52
C VAL A 361 -16.60 -5.77 11.21
N SER A 362 -16.05 -4.57 11.00
CA SER A 362 -16.86 -3.40 10.62
C SER A 362 -17.61 -3.66 9.32
N PHE A 363 -16.98 -4.31 8.34
CA PHE A 363 -17.63 -4.67 7.08
C PHE A 363 -18.85 -5.55 7.28
N VAL A 364 -18.71 -6.64 8.04
CA VAL A 364 -19.82 -7.57 8.30
C VAL A 364 -20.93 -6.91 9.10
N GLU A 365 -20.59 -6.13 10.13
CA GLU A 365 -21.59 -5.52 10.99
C GLU A 365 -22.36 -4.40 10.29
N VAL A 366 -21.68 -3.50 9.58
CA VAL A 366 -22.36 -2.43 8.84
C VAL A 366 -23.21 -3.03 7.72
N LEU A 367 -22.75 -4.06 7.01
CA LEU A 367 -23.59 -4.75 6.01
C LEU A 367 -24.86 -5.39 6.60
N ARG A 368 -24.85 -5.79 7.87
CA ARG A 368 -26.02 -6.37 8.54
C ARG A 368 -27.07 -5.33 8.91
N THR A 369 -26.63 -4.14 9.32
CA THR A 369 -27.51 -3.09 9.85
C THR A 369 -27.86 -2.00 8.84
N ALA A 370 -27.06 -1.83 7.79
CA ALA A 370 -27.30 -0.78 6.81
C ALA A 370 -28.61 -1.00 6.07
N GLU A 371 -29.20 0.13 5.66
CA GLU A 371 -30.31 0.22 4.72
C GLU A 371 -29.82 0.65 3.34
N PRO A 372 -30.36 0.09 2.25
CA PRO A 372 -29.90 0.42 0.92
C PRO A 372 -30.49 1.76 0.47
N LEU A 373 -29.67 2.56 -0.22
CA LEU A 373 -30.05 3.86 -0.73
C LEU A 373 -30.80 3.72 -2.04
N ARG A 374 -31.94 4.40 -2.17
CA ARG A 374 -32.66 4.55 -3.44
C ARG A 374 -32.24 5.87 -4.07
N ILE A 375 -31.55 5.79 -5.20
CA ILE A 375 -31.03 6.97 -5.91
C ILE A 375 -31.21 6.79 -7.41
N ARG A 376 -31.23 7.88 -8.16
CA ARG A 376 -31.23 7.85 -9.62
C ARG A 376 -29.83 8.17 -10.13
N LEU A 377 -29.22 7.22 -10.85
CA LEU A 377 -27.94 7.41 -11.54
C LEU A 377 -28.18 7.57 -13.02
N ASP A 378 -27.73 8.68 -13.59
CA ASP A 378 -27.85 9.00 -15.02
C ASP A 378 -29.27 8.73 -15.55
N GLY A 379 -30.28 9.18 -14.80
CA GLY A 379 -31.69 9.02 -15.15
C GLY A 379 -32.33 7.68 -14.77
N HIS A 380 -31.57 6.69 -14.30
CA HIS A 380 -32.08 5.35 -13.99
C HIS A 380 -32.19 5.13 -12.47
N ASP A 381 -33.34 4.67 -12.01
CA ASP A 381 -33.54 4.34 -10.60
C ASP A 381 -32.73 3.11 -10.21
N ARG A 382 -31.97 3.22 -9.10
CA ARG A 382 -31.11 2.17 -8.56
C ARG A 382 -31.28 2.09 -7.06
N VAL A 383 -31.05 0.88 -6.53
CA VAL A 383 -31.01 0.65 -5.08
C VAL A 383 -29.65 0.11 -4.73
N LEU A 384 -28.82 0.91 -4.07
CA LEU A 384 -27.40 0.67 -3.87
C LEU A 384 -27.04 0.60 -2.38
N TRP A 385 -26.13 -0.30 -2.04
CA TRP A 385 -25.45 -0.29 -0.74
C TRP A 385 -24.35 0.78 -0.69
N LEU A 386 -23.67 0.96 -1.81
CA LEU A 386 -22.48 1.80 -1.91
C LEU A 386 -22.40 2.38 -3.31
N LEU A 387 -22.06 3.66 -3.36
CA LEU A 387 -21.51 4.30 -4.54
C LEU A 387 -20.18 4.95 -4.14
N PHE A 388 -19.15 4.63 -4.91
CA PHE A 388 -17.82 5.20 -4.81
C PHE A 388 -17.45 5.80 -6.16
N ALA A 389 -16.91 7.01 -6.17
CA ALA A 389 -16.35 7.65 -7.36
C ALA A 389 -14.91 8.06 -7.07
N GLY A 390 -13.96 7.49 -7.81
CA GLY A 390 -12.55 7.85 -7.76
C GLY A 390 -12.18 8.91 -8.81
N ASN A 391 -11.32 9.86 -8.45
CA ASN A 391 -10.70 10.78 -9.40
C ASN A 391 -9.58 10.04 -10.17
N GLY A 392 -9.91 9.53 -11.35
CA GLY A 392 -9.06 8.66 -12.16
C GLY A 392 -9.24 7.18 -11.87
N GLN A 393 -8.67 6.35 -12.73
CA GLN A 393 -8.78 4.89 -12.62
C GLN A 393 -8.08 4.33 -11.37
N TYR A 394 -8.82 3.70 -10.45
CA TYR A 394 -8.21 3.00 -9.33
C TYR A 394 -7.88 1.54 -9.65
N LEU A 395 -6.77 1.07 -9.10
CA LEU A 395 -6.35 -0.33 -9.20
C LEU A 395 -5.98 -0.94 -7.83
N PRO A 396 -6.18 -2.25 -7.65
CA PRO A 396 -6.98 -3.11 -8.52
C PRO A 396 -8.48 -2.77 -8.42
N ASP A 397 -9.22 -3.20 -9.43
CA ASP A 397 -10.68 -3.31 -9.36
C ASP A 397 -11.09 -4.17 -8.13
N GLY A 398 -12.13 -3.79 -7.40
CA GLY A 398 -12.59 -4.48 -6.16
C GLY A 398 -12.74 -3.55 -4.94
N LEU A 399 -12.83 -4.12 -3.72
CA LEU A 399 -13.08 -3.36 -2.46
C LEU A 399 -11.86 -2.63 -1.89
N ALA A 400 -10.67 -2.94 -2.38
CA ALA A 400 -9.44 -2.32 -1.90
C ALA A 400 -8.71 -1.65 -3.07
N PRO A 401 -9.28 -0.58 -3.66
CA PRO A 401 -8.53 0.28 -4.56
C PRO A 401 -7.33 0.86 -3.80
N THR A 402 -6.14 0.78 -4.38
CA THR A 402 -4.89 1.11 -3.67
C THR A 402 -4.06 2.21 -4.29
N HIS A 403 -4.16 2.40 -5.60
CA HIS A 403 -3.34 3.36 -6.35
C HIS A 403 -3.99 3.72 -7.68
N ARG A 404 -3.52 4.80 -8.30
CA ARG A 404 -3.91 5.22 -9.64
C ARG A 404 -2.71 5.23 -10.60
N PRO A 405 -2.82 4.62 -11.79
CA PRO A 405 -1.74 4.62 -12.77
C PRO A 405 -1.64 5.95 -13.53
N ARG A 406 -2.69 6.77 -13.52
CA ARG A 406 -2.79 8.10 -14.15
C ARG A 406 -3.63 9.02 -13.26
N LEU A 407 -3.32 10.32 -13.28
CA LEU A 407 -4.02 11.35 -12.51
C LEU A 407 -4.76 12.37 -13.39
N ASP A 408 -4.59 12.26 -14.70
CA ASP A 408 -5.01 13.21 -15.73
C ASP A 408 -5.72 12.51 -16.90
N ASP A 409 -6.48 11.46 -16.59
CA ASP A 409 -7.15 10.62 -17.58
C ASP A 409 -8.52 11.16 -18.01
N GLY A 410 -9.03 12.24 -17.41
CA GLY A 410 -10.35 12.79 -17.69
C GLY A 410 -11.52 11.93 -17.20
N LEU A 411 -11.26 10.83 -16.48
CA LEU A 411 -12.29 9.85 -16.12
C LEU A 411 -12.50 9.74 -14.60
N LEU A 412 -13.74 9.47 -14.22
CA LEU A 412 -14.15 9.04 -12.88
C LEU A 412 -14.27 7.52 -12.85
N ASP A 413 -13.72 6.88 -11.81
CA ASP A 413 -13.89 5.44 -11.56
C ASP A 413 -15.08 5.21 -10.63
N VAL A 414 -16.22 4.86 -11.22
CA VAL A 414 -17.50 4.69 -10.52
C VAL A 414 -17.68 3.22 -10.17
N ARG A 415 -17.75 2.92 -8.88
CA ARG A 415 -17.94 1.59 -8.32
C ARG A 415 -19.21 1.54 -7.50
N THR A 416 -20.11 0.62 -7.85
CA THR A 416 -21.38 0.46 -7.17
C THR A 416 -21.55 -0.95 -6.63
N VAL A 417 -22.25 -1.04 -5.50
CA VAL A 417 -22.69 -2.32 -4.93
C VAL A 417 -24.21 -2.35 -4.95
N ASP A 418 -24.76 -3.20 -5.80
CA ASP A 418 -26.20 -3.32 -6.04
C ASP A 418 -26.90 -4.05 -4.88
N ALA A 419 -28.01 -3.49 -4.41
CA ALA A 419 -28.81 -4.04 -3.33
C ALA A 419 -30.04 -4.82 -3.80
N GLN A 420 -30.44 -4.70 -5.07
CA GLN A 420 -31.62 -5.37 -5.62
C GLN A 420 -31.39 -6.86 -5.90
N ALA A 421 -30.13 -7.28 -5.97
CA ALA A 421 -29.81 -8.67 -6.24
C ALA A 421 -30.27 -9.62 -5.11
N PRO A 422 -30.76 -10.84 -5.45
CA PRO A 422 -31.15 -11.81 -4.44
C PRO A 422 -29.94 -12.20 -3.57
N LEU A 423 -30.14 -12.20 -2.25
CA LEU A 423 -29.09 -12.44 -1.25
C LEU A 423 -27.89 -11.47 -1.39
N ALA A 424 -28.11 -10.22 -1.84
CA ALA A 424 -27.05 -9.23 -2.06
C ALA A 424 -26.06 -9.14 -0.90
N ARG A 425 -26.54 -9.04 0.36
CA ARG A 425 -25.68 -8.98 1.56
C ARG A 425 -24.73 -10.18 1.66
N THR A 426 -25.27 -11.40 1.54
CA THR A 426 -24.49 -12.64 1.61
C THR A 426 -23.51 -12.74 0.44
N ARG A 427 -23.94 -12.37 -0.77
CA ARG A 427 -23.09 -12.39 -1.96
C ARG A 427 -21.94 -11.40 -1.85
N VAL A 428 -22.19 -10.17 -1.40
CA VAL A 428 -21.15 -9.16 -1.15
C VAL A 428 -20.16 -9.66 -0.11
N ALA A 429 -20.64 -10.16 1.03
CA ALA A 429 -19.79 -10.66 2.11
C ALA A 429 -18.90 -11.83 1.66
N LEU A 430 -19.49 -12.87 1.05
CA LEU A 430 -18.74 -14.04 0.56
C LEU A 430 -17.79 -13.68 -0.58
N SER A 431 -18.22 -12.83 -1.51
CA SER A 431 -17.38 -12.43 -2.65
C SER A 431 -16.24 -11.51 -2.22
N ALA A 432 -16.45 -10.66 -1.21
CA ALA A 432 -15.42 -9.84 -0.58
C ALA A 432 -14.36 -10.72 0.11
N LEU A 433 -14.80 -11.67 0.96
CA LEU A 433 -13.92 -12.59 1.68
C LEU A 433 -13.15 -13.51 0.71
N GLY A 434 -13.79 -13.96 -0.36
CA GLY A 434 -13.17 -14.81 -1.38
C GLY A 434 -12.35 -14.05 -2.43
N GLY A 435 -12.21 -12.72 -2.33
CA GLY A 435 -11.49 -11.90 -3.32
C GLY A 435 -12.13 -11.93 -4.72
N ALA A 436 -13.40 -12.33 -4.82
CA ALA A 436 -14.14 -12.52 -6.05
C ALA A 436 -15.18 -11.42 -6.30
N LEU A 437 -15.20 -10.34 -5.50
CA LEU A 437 -16.24 -9.30 -5.63
C LEU A 437 -16.31 -8.73 -7.05
N ARG A 438 -15.18 -8.53 -7.73
CA ARG A 438 -15.14 -8.10 -9.14
C ARG A 438 -15.97 -8.96 -10.09
N ARG A 439 -16.08 -10.26 -9.80
CA ARG A 439 -16.80 -11.25 -10.61
C ARG A 439 -18.24 -11.42 -10.15
N SER A 440 -18.63 -10.76 -9.07
CA SER A 440 -19.97 -10.84 -8.51
C SER A 440 -20.88 -9.87 -9.25
N HIS A 441 -22.05 -10.35 -9.67
CA HIS A 441 -23.06 -9.53 -10.35
C HIS A 441 -23.58 -8.36 -9.49
N VAL A 442 -23.32 -8.38 -8.18
CA VAL A 442 -23.69 -7.31 -7.25
C VAL A 442 -22.69 -6.15 -7.25
N PHE A 443 -21.56 -6.27 -7.93
CA PHE A 443 -20.54 -5.23 -8.01
C PHE A 443 -20.36 -4.79 -9.45
N ARG A 444 -20.45 -3.47 -9.68
CA ARG A 444 -20.20 -2.85 -10.98
C ARG A 444 -19.05 -1.87 -10.84
N ALA A 445 -18.17 -1.84 -11.83
CA ALA A 445 -17.11 -0.85 -11.95
C ALA A 445 -17.12 -0.31 -13.37
N GLU A 446 -17.29 1.00 -13.50
CA GLU A 446 -17.42 1.70 -14.78
C GLU A 446 -16.57 2.96 -14.77
N ARG A 447 -16.17 3.40 -15.97
CA ARG A 447 -15.37 4.62 -16.13
C ARG A 447 -16.19 5.60 -16.95
N VAL A 448 -16.43 6.77 -16.39
CA VAL A 448 -17.30 7.78 -16.99
C VAL A 448 -16.64 9.15 -16.89
N GLU A 449 -16.95 10.06 -17.81
CA GLU A 449 -16.45 11.43 -17.75
C GLU A 449 -17.26 12.29 -16.77
N GLN A 450 -18.54 11.96 -16.62
CA GLN A 450 -19.49 12.62 -15.74
C GLN A 450 -20.45 11.60 -15.12
N LEU A 451 -20.98 11.90 -13.95
CA LEU A 451 -21.97 11.09 -13.25
C LEU A 451 -23.05 11.99 -12.66
N ARG A 452 -24.31 11.75 -13.03
CA ARG A 452 -25.47 12.48 -12.50
C ARG A 452 -26.15 11.66 -11.42
N LEU A 453 -26.34 12.26 -10.26
CA LEU A 453 -27.03 11.69 -9.12
C LEU A 453 -28.23 12.57 -8.77
N SER A 454 -29.39 11.96 -8.52
CA SER A 454 -30.57 12.68 -8.02
C SER A 454 -31.42 11.78 -7.12
N GLY A 455 -32.33 12.39 -6.35
CA GLY A 455 -33.13 11.67 -5.35
C GLY A 455 -32.25 11.29 -4.15
N LEU A 456 -31.43 12.24 -3.70
CA LEU A 456 -30.47 12.05 -2.61
C LEU A 456 -31.08 12.35 -1.23
N ASP A 457 -32.40 12.47 -1.12
CA ASP A 457 -33.14 12.82 0.10
C ASP A 457 -32.85 11.87 1.28
N GLN A 458 -32.47 10.62 1.00
CA GLN A 458 -32.12 9.59 1.98
C GLN A 458 -30.61 9.59 2.33
N VAL A 459 -29.80 10.43 1.69
CA VAL A 459 -28.36 10.51 1.89
C VAL A 459 -28.07 11.59 2.92
N ALA A 460 -27.76 11.19 4.15
CA ALA A 460 -27.51 12.14 5.24
C ALA A 460 -26.26 13.02 5.00
N ALA A 461 -25.20 12.45 4.41
CA ALA A 461 -23.96 13.16 4.14
C ALA A 461 -23.20 12.56 2.96
N LEU A 462 -22.54 13.45 2.22
CA LEU A 462 -21.51 13.12 1.25
C LEU A 462 -20.19 12.91 2.00
N ALA A 463 -19.35 11.98 1.53
CA ALA A 463 -18.00 11.84 2.02
C ALA A 463 -17.00 11.94 0.88
N TYR A 464 -15.98 12.79 1.03
CA TYR A 464 -14.93 13.00 0.03
C TYR A 464 -13.60 13.31 0.69
N ASP A 465 -12.52 12.66 0.26
CA ASP A 465 -11.14 12.84 0.76
C ASP A 465 -10.95 12.91 2.30
N GLY A 466 -11.86 12.31 3.06
CA GLY A 466 -11.84 12.30 4.53
C GLY A 466 -12.69 13.39 5.19
N GLU A 467 -13.36 14.23 4.41
CA GLU A 467 -14.33 15.23 4.84
C GLU A 467 -15.77 14.78 4.57
N THR A 468 -16.72 15.44 5.20
CA THR A 468 -18.15 15.20 5.00
C THR A 468 -18.91 16.51 4.84
N ALA A 469 -19.87 16.54 3.92
CA ALA A 469 -20.77 17.67 3.72
C ALA A 469 -22.24 17.18 3.65
N PRO A 470 -23.23 18.04 3.94
CA PRO A 470 -24.63 17.72 3.66
C PRO A 470 -24.83 17.36 2.19
N ALA A 471 -25.72 16.40 1.90
CA ALA A 471 -26.07 16.05 0.53
C ALA A 471 -27.18 16.97 0.01
N PRO A 472 -27.01 17.64 -1.15
CA PRO A 472 -28.11 18.27 -1.85
C PRO A 472 -28.94 17.22 -2.58
N ASP A 473 -30.14 17.60 -3.05
CA ASP A 473 -31.10 16.68 -3.69
C ASP A 473 -30.59 16.08 -5.01
N ALA A 474 -29.73 16.81 -5.72
CA ALA A 474 -29.11 16.41 -6.97
C ALA A 474 -27.65 16.88 -7.05
N LEU A 475 -26.82 16.05 -7.70
CA LEU A 475 -25.40 16.28 -7.90
C LEU A 475 -24.95 15.90 -9.32
N LEU A 476 -24.02 16.68 -9.85
CA LEU A 476 -23.23 16.36 -11.02
C LEU A 476 -21.77 16.23 -10.62
N LEU A 477 -21.22 15.03 -10.77
CA LEU A 477 -19.80 14.78 -10.62
C LEU A 477 -19.14 14.83 -12.00
N ASP A 478 -18.11 15.64 -12.14
CA ASP A 478 -17.28 15.69 -13.35
C ASP A 478 -15.81 15.97 -13.00
N LYS A 479 -14.98 16.24 -14.02
CA LYS A 479 -13.59 16.65 -13.81
C LYS A 479 -13.28 17.98 -14.50
N ARG A 480 -12.50 18.79 -13.80
CA ARG A 480 -11.68 19.84 -14.42
C ARG A 480 -10.35 19.20 -14.84
N GLN A 481 -10.18 19.03 -16.15
CA GLN A 481 -8.97 18.40 -16.69
C GLN A 481 -7.75 19.31 -16.51
N ALA A 482 -6.60 18.70 -16.21
CA ALA A 482 -5.32 19.38 -16.04
C ALA A 482 -5.37 20.59 -15.08
N ALA A 483 -6.28 20.55 -14.10
CA ALA A 483 -6.58 21.64 -13.17
C ALA A 483 -5.39 22.04 -12.30
N LEU A 484 -4.49 21.09 -12.02
CA LEU A 484 -3.38 21.26 -11.11
C LEU A 484 -2.04 20.94 -11.79
N THR A 485 -1.03 21.72 -11.41
CA THR A 485 0.38 21.42 -11.66
C THR A 485 1.00 21.04 -10.33
N VAL A 486 1.34 19.76 -10.15
CA VAL A 486 1.83 19.21 -8.88
C VAL A 486 3.30 18.84 -9.01
N TYR A 487 4.15 19.31 -8.10
CA TYR A 487 5.56 18.95 -8.09
C TYR A 487 5.73 17.45 -7.90
N SER A 488 6.49 16.82 -8.79
CA SER A 488 6.71 15.38 -8.82
C SER A 488 7.99 15.07 -9.58
N PRO A 489 8.94 14.32 -8.99
CA PRO A 489 10.22 14.06 -9.62
C PRO A 489 10.07 13.16 -10.87
N ALA A 490 10.89 13.41 -11.88
CA ALA A 490 10.93 12.68 -13.15
C ALA A 490 11.17 11.18 -12.94
N ALA A 491 12.09 10.86 -12.03
CA ALA A 491 12.37 9.52 -11.55
C ALA A 491 12.25 9.51 -10.01
N PRO A 492 11.64 8.47 -9.40
CA PRO A 492 11.66 8.31 -7.96
C PRO A 492 13.11 8.27 -7.48
N LEU A 493 13.45 9.05 -6.46
CA LEU A 493 14.77 8.96 -5.88
C LEU A 493 14.92 7.62 -5.15
N ASP A 494 16.15 7.08 -5.17
CA ASP A 494 16.44 5.86 -4.45
C ASP A 494 16.31 6.09 -2.94
N GLU A 495 15.51 5.26 -2.24
CA GLU A 495 15.19 5.40 -0.82
C GLU A 495 16.47 5.43 0.06
N ILE A 496 17.49 4.65 -0.32
CA ILE A 496 18.79 4.62 0.36
C ILE A 496 19.52 5.95 0.14
N ALA A 497 19.55 6.45 -1.09
CA ALA A 497 20.19 7.72 -1.42
C ALA A 497 19.50 8.92 -0.76
N GLN A 498 18.17 8.92 -0.70
CA GLN A 498 17.37 9.93 0.02
C GLN A 498 17.79 9.99 1.49
N ARG A 499 17.78 8.85 2.19
CA ARG A 499 18.17 8.78 3.60
C ARG A 499 19.60 9.23 3.85
N ALA A 500 20.54 8.82 2.99
CA ALA A 500 21.93 9.25 3.08
C ALA A 500 22.08 10.77 2.93
N ARG A 501 21.34 11.39 1.99
CA ARG A 501 21.31 12.85 1.82
C ARG A 501 20.74 13.56 3.05
N THR A 502 19.59 13.11 3.56
CA THR A 502 18.97 13.72 4.74
C THR A 502 19.86 13.60 5.98
N ALA A 503 20.49 12.44 6.19
CA ALA A 503 21.46 12.26 7.27
C ALA A 503 22.68 13.18 7.13
N THR A 504 23.18 13.37 5.90
CA THR A 504 24.30 14.29 5.62
C THR A 504 23.91 15.75 5.90
N LEU A 505 22.72 16.17 5.46
CA LEU A 505 22.20 17.51 5.72
C LEU A 505 22.01 17.74 7.23
N ALA A 506 21.44 16.78 7.95
CA ALA A 506 21.27 16.86 9.40
C ALA A 506 22.62 16.99 10.13
N ALA A 507 23.61 16.16 9.77
CA ALA A 507 24.96 16.22 10.32
C ALA A 507 25.64 17.58 10.04
N ASN A 508 25.45 18.14 8.85
CA ASN A 508 25.98 19.46 8.49
C ASN A 508 25.30 20.59 9.29
N ARG A 509 23.98 20.53 9.48
CA ARG A 509 23.22 21.49 10.32
C ARG A 509 23.72 21.46 11.76
N GLU A 510 23.94 20.27 12.32
CA GLU A 510 24.44 20.12 13.68
C GLU A 510 25.89 20.61 13.83
N ARG A 511 26.75 20.36 12.84
CA ARG A 511 28.11 20.94 12.80
C ARG A 511 28.09 22.47 12.75
N ARG A 512 27.17 23.08 12.00
CA ARG A 512 27.01 24.55 11.98
C ARG A 512 26.53 25.09 13.32
N ARG A 513 25.56 24.43 13.97
CA ARG A 513 25.08 24.80 15.31
C ARG A 513 26.15 24.73 16.39
N ARG A 514 27.13 23.82 16.30
CA ARG A 514 28.24 23.71 17.27
C ARG A 514 29.37 24.73 17.04
N ARG A 515 29.34 25.46 15.91
CA ARG A 515 30.35 26.48 15.55
C ARG A 515 29.89 27.91 15.82
N LEU A 516 28.60 28.09 16.07
CA LEU A 516 27.96 29.31 16.57
C LEU A 516 27.80 29.16 18.08
#